data_AF-A0A1G7JU01-F1
#
_entry.id   AF-A0A1G7JU01-F1
#
_cell.length_a   1.000
_cell.length_b   1.000
_cell.length_c   1.000
_cell.angle_alpha   90.00
_cell.angle_beta   90.00
_cell.angle_gamma   90.00
#
_symmetry.space_group_name_H-M   'P 1'
#
loop_
_entity.id
_entity.type
_entity.pdbx_description
1 polymer ?
#
loop_
_entity_poly.entity_id
_entity_poly.type
_entity_poly.pdbx_seq_one_letter_code
_entity_poly.pdbx_strand_id
1 'polypeptide(L)'
;MIEEEVCFQIEYKECPASVTEHSIKDSRVFHIEFSDSRKPLTITVGQDRKEVKFWTSIPEGRQQEAEEVGKLIAIHIRSKKN
;
A
#
# COMPACT_ATOMS: atom_id res chain seq x y z
N MET A 1 13.95 -10.85 15.29
CA MET A 1 12.84 -9.88 15.32
C MET A 1 11.97 -10.24 14.15
N ILE A 2 10.75 -10.70 14.39
CA ILE A 2 9.85 -11.15 13.33
C ILE A 2 9.10 -9.89 12.91
N GLU A 3 9.46 -9.34 11.75
CA GLU A 3 8.67 -8.28 11.11
C GLU A 3 7.39 -8.95 10.63
N GLU A 4 6.24 -8.59 11.20
CA GLU A 4 4.95 -9.14 10.77
C GLU A 4 4.68 -8.72 9.32
N GLU A 5 4.72 -9.69 8.42
CA GLU A 5 4.31 -9.52 7.02
C GLU A 5 2.83 -9.85 6.92
N VAL A 6 2.00 -8.83 6.71
CA VAL A 6 0.57 -9.05 6.48
C VAL A 6 0.33 -9.03 4.99
N CYS A 7 0.10 -10.21 4.42
CA CYS A 7 -0.35 -10.35 3.04
C CYS A 7 -1.87 -10.43 2.96
N PHE A 8 -2.46 -9.67 2.04
CA PHE A 8 -3.88 -9.70 1.73
C PHE A 8 -4.11 -9.35 0.27
N GLN A 9 -5.26 -9.73 -0.27
CA GLN A 9 -5.60 -9.45 -1.66
C GLN A 9 -6.64 -8.33 -1.73
N ILE A 10 -6.45 -7.43 -2.68
CA ILE A 10 -7.41 -6.39 -3.02
C ILE A 10 -7.78 -6.51 -4.50
N GLU A 11 -8.95 -5.97 -4.86
CA GLU A 11 -9.32 -5.80 -6.26
C GLU A 11 -9.07 -4.35 -6.67
N TYR A 12 -8.22 -4.13 -7.68
CA TYR A 12 -7.94 -2.81 -8.23
C TYR A 12 -8.17 -2.83 -9.74
N LYS A 13 -9.13 -2.02 -10.21
CA LYS A 13 -9.52 -1.93 -11.63
C LYS A 13 -9.83 -3.31 -12.24
N GLU A 14 -10.68 -4.08 -11.56
CA GLU A 14 -11.10 -5.44 -11.99
C GLU A 14 -9.95 -6.46 -12.08
N CYS A 15 -8.78 -6.13 -11.54
CA CYS A 15 -7.63 -7.02 -11.45
C CYS A 15 -7.31 -7.33 -9.99
N PRO A 16 -7.18 -8.62 -9.61
CA PRO A 16 -6.73 -8.98 -8.29
C PRO A 16 -5.26 -8.57 -8.11
N ALA A 17 -4.98 -7.87 -7.03
CA ALA A 17 -3.66 -7.42 -6.63
C ALA A 17 -3.33 -7.96 -5.24
N SER A 18 -2.18 -8.60 -5.11
CA SER A 18 -1.65 -9.07 -3.84
C SER A 18 -0.90 -7.93 -3.17
N VAL A 19 -1.26 -7.59 -1.94
CA VAL A 19 -0.63 -6.55 -1.15
C VAL A 19 0.10 -7.19 0.02
N THR A 20 1.37 -6.85 0.17
CA THR A 20 2.20 -7.24 1.30
C THR A 20 2.56 -6.01 2.11
N GLU A 21 2.03 -5.90 3.34
CA GLU A 21 2.43 -4.88 4.30
C GLU A 21 3.73 -5.31 4.99
N HIS A 22 4.74 -4.45 4.94
CA HIS A 22 5.97 -4.54 5.71
C HIS A 22 6.04 -3.36 6.68
N SER A 23 6.19 -3.67 7.96
CA SER A 23 6.34 -2.69 9.03
C SER A 23 7.82 -2.50 9.34
N ILE A 24 8.44 -1.44 8.82
CA ILE A 24 9.86 -1.14 9.01
C ILE A 24 10.00 0.01 10.01
N LYS A 25 10.40 -0.33 11.25
CA LYS A 25 10.51 0.63 12.37
C LYS A 25 9.19 1.38 12.60
N ASP A 26 9.12 2.66 12.21
CA ASP A 26 7.94 3.54 12.33
C ASP A 26 7.22 3.75 10.98
N SER A 27 7.72 3.15 9.90
CA SER A 27 7.17 3.29 8.55
C SER A 27 6.47 2.01 8.09
N ARG A 28 5.37 2.18 7.34
CA ARG A 28 4.67 1.07 6.70
C ARG A 28 4.84 1.13 5.20
N VAL A 29 5.44 0.09 4.66
CA VAL A 29 5.64 -0.10 3.23
C VAL A 29 4.65 -1.16 2.77
N PHE A 30 4.01 -0.92 1.65
CA PHE A 30 3.06 -1.82 1.05
C PHE A 30 3.57 -2.16 -0.34
N HIS A 31 3.86 -3.42 -0.58
CA HIS A 31 4.24 -3.93 -1.88
C HIS A 31 3.00 -4.50 -2.55
N ILE A 32 2.64 -3.99 -3.74
CA ILE A 32 1.48 -4.41 -4.50
C ILE A 32 1.94 -5.11 -5.77
N GLU A 33 1.66 -6.40 -5.84
CA GLU A 33 1.85 -7.22 -7.02
C GLU A 33 0.51 -7.39 -7.72
N PHE A 34 0.38 -6.80 -8.91
CA PHE A 34 -0.78 -7.01 -9.74
C PHE A 34 -0.68 -8.39 -10.40
N SER A 35 -1.78 -9.14 -10.43
CA SER A 35 -1.83 -10.43 -11.15
C SER A 35 -1.81 -10.27 -12.68
N ASP A 36 -1.86 -9.02 -13.16
CA ASP A 36 -1.76 -8.64 -14.57
C ASP A 36 -0.28 -8.38 -14.96
N SER A 37 0.00 -8.08 -16.24
CA SER A 37 1.33 -7.75 -16.77
C SER A 37 1.87 -6.37 -16.34
N ARG A 38 1.27 -5.73 -15.32
CA ARG A 38 1.67 -4.41 -14.85
C ARG A 38 2.87 -4.53 -13.91
N LYS A 39 3.77 -3.55 -13.95
CA LYS A 39 4.88 -3.51 -13.00
C LYS A 39 4.34 -3.40 -11.57
N PRO A 40 4.92 -4.14 -10.61
CA PRO A 40 4.53 -4.05 -9.22
C PRO A 40 4.68 -2.60 -8.73
N LEU A 41 3.80 -2.22 -7.82
CA LEU A 41 3.76 -0.89 -7.25
C LEU A 41 4.12 -1.01 -5.77
N THR A 42 5.17 -0.31 -5.34
CA THR A 42 5.43 -0.17 -3.91
C THR A 42 4.91 1.19 -3.48
N ILE A 43 4.13 1.22 -2.41
CA ILE A 43 3.64 2.46 -1.80
C ILE A 43 4.03 2.50 -0.34
N THR A 44 4.13 3.70 0.21
CA THR A 44 4.37 3.90 1.64
C THR A 44 3.53 5.06 2.13
N VAL A 45 3.32 5.13 3.43
CA VAL A 45 2.74 6.31 4.06
C VAL A 45 3.87 7.32 4.30
N GLY A 46 3.88 8.40 3.54
CA GLY A 46 4.69 9.58 3.80
C GLY A 46 4.02 10.49 4.83
N GLN A 47 4.82 11.29 5.53
CA GLN A 47 4.35 12.34 6.42
C GLN A 47 4.92 13.68 5.91
N ASP A 48 4.05 14.65 5.63
CA ASP A 48 4.50 15.98 5.24
C ASP A 48 4.95 16.80 6.47
N ARG A 49 5.56 17.96 6.23
CA ARG A 49 5.99 18.92 7.27
C ARG A 49 4.87 19.34 8.22
N LYS A 50 3.61 19.21 7.81
CA LYS A 50 2.42 19.48 8.63
C LYS A 50 1.88 18.25 9.38
N GLU A 51 2.66 17.18 9.46
CA GLU A 51 2.26 15.90 10.06
C GLU A 51 1.08 15.20 9.37
N VAL A 52 0.73 15.65 8.16
CA VAL A 52 -0.33 15.03 7.35
C VAL A 52 0.23 13.78 6.70
N LYS A 53 -0.41 12.64 6.98
CA LYS A 53 -0.09 11.36 6.35
C LYS A 53 -0.66 11.29 4.95
N PHE A 54 0.16 10.96 3.96
CA PHE A 54 -0.24 10.80 2.57
C PHE A 54 0.35 9.52 1.97
N TRP A 55 -0.33 8.96 0.99
CA TRP A 55 0.15 7.79 0.26
C TRP A 55 1.11 8.24 -0.84
N THR A 56 2.28 7.60 -0.94
CA THR A 56 3.28 7.89 -1.97
C THR A 56 3.85 6.62 -2.57
N SER A 57 4.23 6.65 -3.85
CA SER A 57 4.82 5.52 -4.56
C SER A 57 6.35 5.54 -4.52
N ILE A 58 6.96 4.35 -4.51
CA ILE A 58 8.40 4.15 -4.67
C ILE A 58 8.63 3.12 -5.80
N PRO A 59 9.28 3.49 -6.93
CA PRO A 59 9.79 4.81 -7.30
C PRO A 59 8.69 5.85 -7.57
N GLU A 60 9.08 7.13 -7.51
CA GLU A 60 8.21 8.28 -7.76
C GLU A 60 7.69 8.28 -9.21
N GLY A 61 6.46 8.77 -9.43
CA GLY A 61 5.82 8.83 -10.76
C GLY A 61 4.49 8.06 -10.86
N ARG A 62 4.10 7.35 -9.79
CA ARG A 62 2.82 6.64 -9.68
C ARG A 62 2.01 7.10 -8.47
N GLN A 63 2.11 8.38 -8.11
CA GLN A 63 1.39 8.94 -6.96
C GLN A 63 -0.13 8.75 -7.08
N GLN A 64 -0.70 8.96 -8.27
CA GLN A 64 -2.14 8.76 -8.49
C GLN A 64 -2.57 7.33 -8.16
N GLU A 65 -1.84 6.32 -8.67
CA GLU A 65 -2.10 4.92 -8.34
C GLU A 65 -1.88 4.65 -6.84
N ALA A 66 -0.86 5.25 -6.23
CA ALA A 66 -0.58 5.07 -4.82
C ALA A 66 -1.68 5.64 -3.92
N GLU A 67 -2.26 6.79 -4.25
CA GLU A 67 -3.40 7.34 -3.52
C GLU A 67 -4.65 6.49 -3.69
N GLU A 68 -4.94 5.98 -4.89
CA GLU A 68 -6.08 5.11 -5.14
C GLU A 68 -5.94 3.79 -4.37
N VAL A 69 -4.82 3.09 -4.59
CA VAL A 69 -4.53 1.79 -3.96
C VAL A 69 -4.37 1.93 -2.46
N GLY A 70 -3.71 2.99 -1.99
CA GLY A 70 -3.55 3.29 -0.57
C GLY A 70 -4.87 3.51 0.15
N LYS A 71 -5.85 4.17 -0.49
CA LYS A 71 -7.21 4.29 0.06
C LYS A 71 -7.89 2.93 0.18
N LEU A 72 -7.78 2.06 -0.83
CA LEU A 72 -8.35 0.71 -0.79
C LEU A 72 -7.74 -0.12 0.35
N ILE A 73 -6.42 -0.06 0.50
CA ILE A 73 -5.69 -0.71 1.58
C ILE A 73 -6.16 -0.18 2.95
N ALA A 74 -6.26 1.15 3.11
CA ALA A 74 -6.71 1.76 4.36
C ALA A 74 -8.14 1.33 4.73
N ILE A 75 -9.05 1.25 3.75
CA ILE A 75 -10.41 0.78 3.94
C ILE A 75 -10.39 -0.70 4.36
N HIS A 76 -9.64 -1.53 3.65
CA HIS A 76 -9.55 -2.97 3.94
C HIS A 76 -9.01 -3.24 5.35
N ILE A 77 -7.92 -2.57 5.73
CA ILE A 77 -7.32 -2.68 7.07
C ILE A 77 -8.29 -2.17 8.14
N ARG A 78 -8.99 -1.07 7.90
CA ARG A 78 -9.97 -0.51 8.84
C ARG A 78 -11.17 -1.45 9.02
N SER A 79 -11.67 -2.05 7.94
CA SER A 79 -12.79 -2.99 7.97
C SER A 79 -12.43 -4.31 8.66
N LYS A 80 -11.19 -4.80 8.53
CA LYS A 80 -10.74 -6.03 9.19
C LYS A 80 -10.56 -5.89 10.71
N LYS A 81 -10.48 -4.66 11.22
CA LYS A 81 -10.22 -4.35 12.64
C LYS A 81 -11.51 -4.18 13.47
N ASN A 82 -12.68 -4.44 12.89
CA ASN A 82 -14.00 -4.24 13.50
C ASN A 82 -14.81 -5.55 13.46
#